data_AF-A0A957AKG3-F1
#
_entry.id   AF-A0A957AKG3-F1
#
_cell.length_a   1.000
_cell.length_b   1.000
_cell.length_c   1.000
_cell.angle_alpha   90.00
_cell.angle_beta   90.00
_cell.angle_gamma   90.00
#
_symmetry.space_group_name_H-M   'P 1'
#
loop_
_entity.id
_entity.type
_entity.pdbx_description
1 polymer ?
#
loop_
_entity_poly.entity_id
_entity_poly.type
_entity_poly.pdbx_seq_one_letter_code
_entity_poly.pdbx_strand_id
1 'polypeptide(L)'
;PPPSEIVVQLVTRFPDLFWPHMQITLIELLSGFAIGASIGLFLAAVITQVPLIEKIITPYILLLVTTPMIALVPLLILIYGFTLTPRIIAVALAVGPMV
;
A
#
# COMPACT_ATOMS: atom_id res chain seq x y z
N PRO A 1 14.74 31.69 13.59
CA PRO A 1 13.42 31.84 14.25
C PRO A 1 13.42 31.27 15.68
N PRO A 2 12.84 31.98 16.66
CA PRO A 2 12.57 31.42 17.98
C PRO A 2 11.65 30.18 17.88
N PRO A 3 11.78 29.17 18.76
CA PRO A 3 10.97 27.95 18.73
C PRO A 3 9.46 28.21 18.77
N SER A 4 9.02 29.29 19.43
CA SER A 4 7.62 29.72 19.49
C SER A 4 7.05 30.07 18.11
N GLU A 5 7.85 30.68 17.25
CA GLU A 5 7.43 31.02 15.88
C GLU A 5 7.19 29.78 15.03
N ILE A 6 7.99 28.73 15.23
CA ILE A 6 7.85 27.45 14.50
C ILE A 6 6.53 26.78 14.91
N VAL A 7 6.22 26.75 16.22
CA VAL A 7 4.98 26.16 16.73
C VAL A 7 3.76 26.94 16.21
N VAL A 8 3.79 28.27 16.25
CA VAL A 8 2.71 29.11 15.74
C VAL A 8 2.51 28.90 14.23
N GLN A 9 3.59 28.85 13.45
CA GLN A 9 3.49 28.58 12.01
C GLN A 9 3.00 27.17 11.72
N LEU A 10 3.42 26.17 12.50
CA LEU A 10 2.96 24.79 12.34
C LEU A 10 1.45 24.70 12.52
N VAL A 11 0.90 25.30 13.58
CA VAL A 11 -0.55 25.28 13.85
C VAL A 11 -1.31 26.09 12.80
N THR A 12 -0.83 27.28 12.46
CA THR A 12 -1.54 28.20 11.55
C THR A 12 -1.56 27.69 10.12
N ARG A 13 -0.48 27.06 9.65
CA ARG A 13 -0.38 26.49 8.30
C ARG A 13 -0.73 25.00 8.24
N PHE A 14 -1.06 24.38 9.38
CA PHE A 14 -1.42 22.95 9.42
C PHE A 14 -2.51 22.57 8.41
N PRO A 15 -3.65 23.30 8.35
CA PRO A 15 -4.78 22.93 7.51
C PRO A 15 -4.45 23.04 6.02
N ASP A 16 -3.64 24.01 5.62
CA ASP A 16 -3.35 24.23 4.20
C ASP A 16 -2.19 23.35 3.72
N LEU A 17 -1.20 23.11 4.60
CA LEU A 17 0.05 22.46 4.23
C LEU A 17 0.00 20.94 4.43
N PHE A 18 -0.59 20.45 5.52
CA PHE A 18 -0.52 19.02 5.88
C PHE A 18 -1.82 18.27 5.58
N TRP A 19 -2.97 18.91 5.76
CA TRP A 19 -4.27 18.28 5.59
C TRP A 19 -4.46 17.65 4.20
N PRO A 20 -4.12 18.31 3.07
CA PRO A 20 -4.32 17.72 1.74
C PRO A 20 -3.46 16.46 1.52
N HIS A 21 -2.22 16.47 2.02
CA HIS A 21 -1.31 15.32 1.92
C HIS A 21 -1.76 14.16 2.81
N MET A 22 -2.29 14.46 3.99
CA MET A 22 -2.82 13.47 4.91
C MET A 22 -4.05 12.77 4.32
N GLN A 23 -4.95 13.54 3.71
CA GLN A 23 -6.13 13.02 3.01
C GLN A 23 -5.74 12.09 1.86
N ILE A 24 -4.81 12.51 0.99
CA ILE A 24 -4.36 11.68 -0.13
C ILE A 24 -3.74 10.38 0.36
N THR A 25 -2.88 10.44 1.38
CA THR A 25 -2.25 9.26 1.97
C THR A 25 -3.28 8.30 2.56
N LEU A 26 -4.32 8.85 3.23
CA LEU A 26 -5.40 8.05 3.79
C LEU A 26 -6.24 7.38 2.69
N ILE A 27 -6.54 8.08 1.60
CA ILE A 27 -7.25 7.52 0.45
C ILE A 27 -6.47 6.36 -0.17
N GLU A 28 -5.17 6.54 -0.40
CA GLU A 28 -4.32 5.49 -0.95
C GLU A 28 -4.26 4.26 -0.04
N LEU A 29 -4.08 4.49 1.27
CA LEU A 29 -4.03 3.43 2.26
C LEU A 29 -5.35 2.64 2.28
N LEU A 30 -6.48 3.33 2.42
CA LEU A 30 -7.79 2.70 2.51
C LEU A 30 -8.18 1.98 1.21
N SER A 31 -7.90 2.58 0.06
CA SER A 31 -8.21 1.98 -1.24
C SER A 31 -7.33 0.75 -1.48
N GLY A 32 -6.02 0.86 -1.26
CA GLY A 32 -5.09 -0.26 -1.40
C GLY A 32 -5.39 -1.39 -0.43
N PHE A 33 -5.69 -1.06 0.83
CA PHE A 33 -6.08 -2.04 1.85
C PHE A 33 -7.38 -2.75 1.47
N ALA A 34 -8.43 -2.03 1.07
CA ALA A 34 -9.70 -2.64 0.70
C ALA A 34 -9.54 -3.61 -0.48
N ILE A 35 -8.77 -3.23 -1.49
CA ILE A 35 -8.49 -4.08 -2.66
C ILE A 35 -7.65 -5.30 -2.24
N GLY A 36 -6.53 -5.07 -1.55
CA GLY A 36 -5.60 -6.12 -1.13
C GLY A 36 -6.24 -7.13 -0.19
N ALA A 37 -6.98 -6.67 0.82
CA ALA A 37 -7.67 -7.52 1.78
C ALA A 37 -8.78 -8.34 1.12
N SER A 38 -9.57 -7.74 0.21
CA SER A 38 -10.63 -8.47 -0.50
C SER A 38 -10.07 -9.59 -1.38
N ILE A 39 -9.00 -9.29 -2.13
CA ILE A 39 -8.32 -10.27 -2.99
C ILE A 39 -7.62 -11.35 -2.16
N GLY A 40 -6.89 -10.95 -1.12
CA GLY A 40 -6.19 -11.87 -0.22
C GLY A 40 -7.15 -12.85 0.47
N LEU A 41 -8.24 -12.32 1.04
CA LEU A 41 -9.29 -13.15 1.65
C LEU A 41 -9.91 -14.13 0.65
N PHE A 42 -10.23 -13.66 -0.56
CA PHE A 42 -10.79 -14.50 -1.61
C PHE A 42 -9.81 -15.61 -2.04
N LEU A 43 -8.54 -15.27 -2.26
CA LEU A 43 -7.52 -16.23 -2.63
C LEU A 43 -7.27 -17.25 -1.50
N ALA A 44 -7.15 -16.81 -0.25
CA ALA A 44 -7.00 -17.70 0.90
C ALA A 44 -8.17 -18.69 1.00
N ALA A 45 -9.41 -18.21 0.83
CA ALA A 45 -10.59 -19.06 0.85
C ALA A 45 -10.62 -20.10 -0.29
N VAL A 46 -10.12 -19.78 -1.48
CA VAL A 46 -10.05 -20.72 -2.61
C VAL A 46 -8.88 -21.70 -2.46
N ILE A 47 -7.71 -21.21 -2.06
CA ILE A 47 -6.49 -22.00 -1.96
C ILE A 47 -6.63 -23.10 -0.90
N THR A 48 -7.26 -22.78 0.23
CA THR A 48 -7.46 -23.71 1.35
C THR A 48 -8.43 -24.86 1.04
N GLN A 49 -9.20 -24.79 -0.06
CA GLN A 49 -10.13 -25.87 -0.43
C GLN A 49 -9.44 -27.05 -1.12
N VAL A 50 -8.30 -26.82 -1.78
CA VAL A 50 -7.66 -27.84 -2.62
C VAL A 50 -6.15 -27.91 -2.32
N PRO A 51 -5.66 -28.99 -1.67
CA PRO A 51 -4.24 -29.12 -1.28
C PRO A 51 -3.25 -29.02 -2.46
N LEU A 52 -3.68 -29.40 -3.67
CA LEU A 52 -2.87 -29.26 -4.88
C LEU A 52 -2.67 -27.78 -5.26
N ILE A 53 -3.73 -26.96 -5.15
CA ILE A 53 -3.67 -25.52 -5.47
C ILE A 53 -2.77 -24.81 -4.47
N GLU A 54 -2.89 -25.13 -3.19
CA GLU A 54 -2.00 -24.64 -2.14
C GLU A 54 -0.53 -24.90 -2.48
N LYS A 55 -0.19 -26.14 -2.84
CA LYS A 55 1.19 -26.51 -3.17
C LYS A 55 1.74 -25.80 -4.41
N ILE A 56 0.88 -25.47 -5.38
CA ILE A 56 1.27 -24.77 -6.61
C ILE A 56 1.38 -23.26 -6.38
N ILE A 57 0.46 -22.64 -5.63
CA ILE A 57 0.37 -21.18 -5.48
C ILE A 57 1.31 -20.65 -4.40
N THR A 58 1.52 -21.41 -3.31
CA THR A 58 2.43 -21.05 -2.21
C THR A 58 3.80 -20.51 -2.64
N PRO A 59 4.55 -21.16 -3.58
CA PRO A 59 5.84 -20.62 -4.01
C PRO A 59 5.73 -19.25 -4.69
N TYR A 60 4.65 -18.96 -5.42
CA TYR A 60 4.45 -17.65 -6.05
C TYR A 60 4.10 -16.56 -5.02
N ILE A 61 3.30 -16.90 -4.01
CA ILE A 61 3.03 -15.99 -2.88
C ILE A 61 4.33 -15.64 -2.15
N LEU A 62 5.16 -16.65 -1.88
CA LEU A 62 6.49 -16.45 -1.26
C LEU A 62 7.39 -15.52 -2.10
N LEU A 63 7.39 -15.66 -3.43
CA LEU A 63 8.14 -14.76 -4.30
C LEU A 63 7.64 -13.31 -4.20
N LEU A 64 6.32 -13.11 -4.12
CA LEU A 64 5.74 -11.77 -3.94
C LEU A 64 6.14 -11.15 -2.60
N VAL A 65 6.09 -11.91 -1.50
CA VAL A 65 6.43 -11.43 -0.15
C VAL A 65 7.92 -11.15 0.01
N THR A 66 8.77 -11.96 -0.62
CA THR A 66 10.24 -11.80 -0.56
C THR A 66 10.75 -10.68 -1.47
N THR A 67 9.95 -10.24 -2.44
CA THR A 67 10.30 -9.09 -3.29
C THR A 67 10.23 -7.81 -2.47
N PRO A 68 11.34 -7.05 -2.34
CA PRO A 68 11.35 -5.89 -1.47
C PRO A 68 10.52 -4.74 -2.06
N MET A 69 9.62 -4.18 -1.25
CA MET A 69 8.73 -3.09 -1.68
C MET A 69 9.47 -1.85 -2.16
N ILE A 70 10.67 -1.60 -1.60
CA ILE A 70 11.53 -0.49 -2.03
C ILE A 70 11.98 -0.61 -3.50
N ALA A 71 12.01 -1.82 -4.06
CA ALA A 71 12.30 -2.07 -5.48
C ALA A 71 11.03 -2.08 -6.35
N LEU A 72 9.90 -2.57 -5.82
CA LEU A 72 8.63 -2.62 -6.54
C LEU A 72 8.05 -1.24 -6.81
N VAL A 73 8.08 -0.32 -5.84
CA VAL A 73 7.49 1.01 -6.01
C VAL A 73 8.09 1.78 -7.19
N PRO A 74 9.43 1.89 -7.35
CA PRO A 74 10.04 2.48 -8.54
C PRO A 74 9.63 1.81 -9.86
N LEU A 75 9.52 0.47 -9.88
CA LEU A 75 9.08 -0.27 -11.05
C LEU A 75 7.62 0.07 -11.41
N LEU A 76 6.74 0.15 -10.42
CA LEU A 76 5.35 0.55 -10.64
C LEU A 76 5.25 1.99 -11.14
N ILE A 77 6.07 2.90 -10.62
CA ILE A 77 6.15 4.29 -11.11
C ILE A 77 6.66 4.33 -12.56
N LEU A 78 7.59 3.46 -12.95
CA LEU A 78 8.06 3.38 -14.34
C LEU A 78 6.91 3.01 -15.31
N ILE A 79 6.01 2.12 -14.88
CA ILE A 79 4.91 1.62 -15.71
C ILE A 79 3.71 2.59 -15.71
N TYR A 80 3.34 3.10 -14.54
CA TYR A 80 2.10 3.87 -14.32
C TYR A 80 2.32 5.38 -14.14
N GLY A 81 3.57 5.84 -14.16
CA GLY A 81 3.95 7.23 -13.90
C GLY A 81 3.79 7.65 -12.43
N PHE A 82 4.03 8.93 -12.15
CA PHE A 82 3.89 9.53 -10.82
C PHE A 82 2.42 9.87 -10.51
N THR A 83 1.60 8.82 -10.36
CA THR A 83 0.17 8.92 -10.05
C THR A 83 -0.16 8.23 -8.71
N LEU A 84 -1.44 8.23 -8.32
CA LEU A 84 -1.90 7.51 -7.12
C LEU A 84 -1.88 5.99 -7.31
N THR A 85 -2.04 5.52 -8.55
CA THR A 85 -2.13 4.11 -8.93
C THR A 85 -0.96 3.25 -8.42
N PRO A 86 0.33 3.59 -8.65
CA PRO A 86 1.44 2.77 -8.15
C PRO A 86 1.48 2.68 -6.62
N ARG A 87 1.07 3.73 -5.90
CA ARG A 87 1.01 3.74 -4.43
C ARG A 87 -0.11 2.84 -3.92
N ILE A 88 -1.28 2.88 -4.55
CA ILE A 88 -2.42 2.00 -4.22
C ILE A 88 -2.07 0.52 -4.48
N ILE A 89 -1.49 0.22 -5.65
CA ILE A 89 -1.05 -1.15 -5.98
C ILE A 89 -0.01 -1.64 -4.98
N ALA A 90 0.93 -0.77 -4.60
CA ALA A 90 1.95 -1.11 -3.61
C ALA A 90 1.30 -1.48 -2.26
N VAL A 91 0.36 -0.68 -1.76
CA VAL A 91 -0.37 -1.01 -0.52
C VAL A 91 -1.14 -2.32 -0.67
N ALA A 92 -1.82 -2.54 -1.79
CA ALA A 92 -2.56 -3.77 -2.03
C ALA A 92 -1.66 -5.01 -2.03
N LEU A 93 -0.47 -4.93 -2.64
CA LEU A 93 0.53 -5.99 -2.66
C LEU A 93 1.21 -6.21 -1.30
N ALA A 94 1.32 -5.19 -0.45
CA ALA A 94 1.83 -5.36 0.90
C ALA A 94 0.85 -6.13 1.80
N VAL A 95 -0.46 -5.93 1.58
CA VAL A 95 -1.51 -6.52 2.42
C VAL A 95 -1.93 -7.89 1.92
N GLY A 96 -2.21 -8.04 0.62
CA GLY A 96 -2.84 -9.23 0.05
C GLY A 96 -2.11 -10.57 0.29
N PRO A 97 -0.79 -10.67 0.03
CA PRO A 97 -0.02 -11.91 0.21
C PRO A 97 0.24 -12.29 1.67
N MET A 98 -0.01 -11.38 2.62
CA MET A 98 0.25 -11.57 4.05
C MET A 98 -0.97 -12.10 4.82
N VAL A 99 -2.14 -12.17 4.15
CA VAL A 99 -3.36 -12.82 4.65
C VAL A 99 -3.38 -14.28 4.25
#